data_AF-S2YW66-F1
#
_entry.id   AF-S2YW66-F1
#
_cell.length_a   1.000
_cell.length_b   1.000
_cell.length_c   1.000
_cell.angle_alpha   90.00
_cell.angle_beta   90.00
_cell.angle_gamma   90.00
#
_symmetry.space_group_name_H-M   'P 1'
#
loop_
_entity.id
_entity.type
_entity.pdbx_description
1 polymer ?
#
loop_
_entity_poly.entity_id
_entity_poly.type
_entity_poly.pdbx_seq_one_letter_code
_entity_poly.pdbx_strand_id
1 'polypeptide(L)'
;MTTRFLSQSLLAAGVTCALAMGVVAPAGAAETPTVSTADSGTTASHSNALLGGTFAWPIKSSFISYVRGPLAKGSFSFTDGASFSEEQNQFLFPVDPGATHLDATGNGSVALRGSVHIIGHKNFGGPGKHGLDLTYSNLKITVDDTKATLVGDYVVSGVVGGKEENKIDKTGTQEPLITFSLPSAIAPGHDSNFQDATSYAATGMVKSLQHYEVGEELANSAVDLVLDYDDGKDPAATTPNELTSSAQFSVEMGQDSGKFAGVVIGILAALGFIIAGIAAAVNGAVPGLGEQLQALVDQLPHF
;
A
#
# COMPACT_ATOMS: atom_id res chain seq x y z
N MET A 1 -3.88 -58.56 40.91
CA MET A 1 -2.89 -57.73 41.62
C MET A 1 -3.33 -56.27 41.49
N THR A 2 -4.08 -55.73 42.46
CA THR A 2 -3.61 -54.85 43.56
C THR A 2 -2.99 -53.53 43.04
N THR A 3 -3.40 -52.30 43.40
CA THR A 3 -4.42 -51.75 44.33
C THR A 3 -4.61 -50.26 44.03
N ARG A 4 -5.76 -49.72 44.50
CA ARG A 4 -6.27 -48.32 44.59
C ARG A 4 -5.25 -47.29 45.15
N PHE A 5 -5.41 -45.95 45.02
CA PHE A 5 -6.37 -45.14 45.82
C PHE A 5 -6.24 -43.58 45.64
N LEU A 6 -7.40 -42.88 45.78
CA LEU A 6 -7.69 -41.59 46.49
C LEU A 6 -6.98 -40.27 46.09
N SER A 7 -7.55 -39.06 46.20
CA SER A 7 -8.93 -38.58 46.40
C SER A 7 -9.02 -37.05 46.21
N GLN A 8 -10.25 -36.60 45.99
CA GLN A 8 -10.91 -35.28 46.09
C GLN A 8 -10.43 -34.28 47.17
N SER A 9 -10.68 -32.98 46.91
CA SER A 9 -11.44 -31.97 47.73
C SER A 9 -11.24 -30.59 47.09
N LEU A 10 -12.20 -29.81 46.55
CA LEU A 10 -13.47 -29.21 47.00
C LEU A 10 -13.41 -28.45 48.34
N LEU A 11 -13.46 -27.12 48.28
CA LEU A 11 -14.00 -26.26 49.35
C LEU A 11 -14.53 -24.94 48.77
N ALA A 12 -15.87 -24.84 48.77
CA ALA A 12 -16.62 -23.61 48.69
C ALA A 12 -16.94 -23.14 50.12
N ALA A 13 -16.92 -21.84 50.37
CA ALA A 13 -17.54 -21.23 51.56
C ALA A 13 -18.12 -19.86 51.16
N GLY A 14 -19.44 -19.72 51.30
CA GLY A 14 -20.17 -18.45 51.27
C GLY A 14 -20.30 -17.83 52.66
N VAL A 15 -21.42 -17.10 52.89
CA VAL A 15 -21.92 -16.51 54.17
C VAL A 15 -21.48 -15.04 54.34
N THR A 16 -22.31 -14.01 54.57
CA THR A 16 -23.78 -13.82 54.73
C THR A 16 -24.13 -12.33 54.63
N CYS A 17 -25.40 -12.06 54.33
CA CYS A 17 -26.10 -10.78 54.46
C CYS A 17 -26.45 -10.47 55.93
N ALA A 18 -26.41 -9.19 56.35
CA ALA A 18 -27.03 -8.72 57.58
C ALA A 18 -27.55 -7.28 57.42
N LEU A 19 -28.87 -7.11 57.63
CA LEU A 19 -29.60 -5.85 57.76
C LEU A 19 -29.67 -5.46 59.24
N ALA A 20 -29.58 -4.16 59.55
CA ALA A 20 -30.12 -3.58 60.78
C ALA A 20 -30.53 -2.11 60.55
N MET A 21 -31.77 -1.78 60.92
CA MET A 21 -32.33 -0.43 60.94
C MET A 21 -32.10 0.24 62.31
N GLY A 22 -32.00 1.58 62.34
CA GLY A 22 -32.04 2.36 63.58
C GLY A 22 -31.97 3.87 63.35
N VAL A 23 -33.12 4.56 63.53
CA VAL A 23 -33.34 6.02 63.51
C VAL A 23 -32.84 6.68 64.79
N VAL A 24 -32.26 7.89 64.74
CA VAL A 24 -32.53 9.07 65.62
C VAL A 24 -31.85 10.32 65.01
N ALA A 25 -32.62 11.41 64.87
CA ALA A 25 -32.13 12.76 64.56
C ALA A 25 -31.81 13.55 65.85
N PRO A 26 -30.90 14.53 65.78
CA PRO A 26 -31.25 15.85 66.31
C PRO A 26 -30.89 17.00 65.36
N ALA A 27 -31.72 18.04 65.42
CA ALA A 27 -31.47 19.35 64.84
C ALA A 27 -30.40 20.11 65.64
N GLY A 28 -29.52 20.85 64.97
CA GLY A 28 -28.64 21.81 65.62
C GLY A 28 -27.49 22.33 64.75
N ALA A 29 -27.51 23.65 64.56
CA ALA A 29 -26.41 24.53 64.17
C ALA A 29 -25.90 24.47 62.71
N ALA A 30 -26.14 25.60 62.03
CA ALA A 30 -25.50 26.00 60.81
C ALA A 30 -24.01 26.27 61.05
N GLU A 31 -23.16 25.59 60.29
CA GLU A 31 -21.88 26.11 59.83
C GLU A 31 -21.80 25.81 58.35
N THR A 32 -21.69 26.85 57.52
CA THR A 32 -21.41 26.73 56.10
C THR A 32 -19.95 26.29 55.93
N PRO A 33 -19.64 25.05 55.48
CA PRO A 33 -18.31 24.79 54.97
C PRO A 33 -18.27 25.35 53.54
N THR A 34 -17.44 26.35 53.34
CA THR A 34 -16.98 26.77 52.02
C THR A 34 -16.29 25.58 51.37
N VAL A 35 -17.03 24.77 50.60
CA VAL A 35 -16.42 23.79 49.71
C VAL A 35 -15.80 24.60 48.59
N SER A 36 -14.49 24.81 48.75
CA SER A 36 -13.59 25.15 47.66
C SER A 36 -13.90 24.18 46.53
N THR A 37 -14.54 24.67 45.47
CA THR A 37 -14.58 23.98 44.19
C THR A 37 -13.12 23.83 43.77
N ALA A 38 -12.53 22.69 44.13
CA ALA A 38 -11.35 22.20 43.45
C ALA A 38 -11.77 22.09 42.00
N ASP A 39 -11.34 23.08 41.22
CA ASP A 39 -11.22 22.99 39.78
C ASP A 39 -10.40 21.73 39.52
N SER A 40 -11.10 20.61 39.40
CA SER A 40 -10.56 19.42 38.76
C SER A 40 -10.52 19.80 37.30
N GLY A 41 -9.54 20.63 36.96
CA GLY A 41 -8.97 20.69 35.63
C GLY A 41 -8.51 19.28 35.33
N THR A 42 -9.45 18.47 34.85
CA THR A 42 -9.13 17.35 34.00
C THR A 42 -8.56 18.03 32.76
N THR A 43 -7.27 18.36 32.80
CA THR A 43 -6.48 18.34 31.59
C THR A 43 -6.70 16.93 31.06
N ALA A 44 -7.64 16.80 30.11
CA ALA A 44 -7.72 15.62 29.29
C ALA A 44 -6.31 15.47 28.74
N SER A 45 -5.58 14.48 29.28
CA SER A 45 -4.33 14.06 28.70
C SER A 45 -4.76 13.45 27.37
N HIS A 46 -4.75 14.27 26.30
CA HIS A 46 -4.91 13.75 24.96
C HIS A 46 -3.88 12.62 24.83
N SER A 47 -4.39 11.43 24.55
CA SER A 47 -3.49 10.30 24.40
C SER A 47 -2.75 10.55 23.09
N ASN A 48 -1.42 10.43 23.05
CA ASN A 48 -0.69 10.42 21.77
C ASN A 48 -0.97 9.12 20.98
N ALA A 49 -2.16 8.54 21.15
CA ALA A 49 -2.57 7.30 20.54
C ALA A 49 -2.86 7.55 19.07
N LEU A 50 -2.18 6.78 18.23
CA LEU A 50 -2.57 6.65 16.82
C LEU A 50 -3.89 5.88 16.77
N LEU A 51 -4.91 6.46 16.14
CA LEU A 51 -6.23 5.87 15.98
C LEU A 51 -6.34 5.09 14.66
N GLY A 52 -5.64 5.57 13.63
CA GLY A 52 -5.73 5.01 12.30
C GLY A 52 -4.88 5.78 11.28
N GLY A 53 -5.19 5.55 10.01
CA GLY A 53 -4.49 6.18 8.91
C GLY A 53 -4.63 5.37 7.64
N THR A 54 -4.15 5.94 6.54
CA THR A 54 -4.11 5.28 5.23
C THR A 54 -2.83 5.67 4.53
N PHE A 55 -2.17 4.68 3.93
CA PHE A 55 -1.10 4.90 2.97
C PHE A 55 -1.62 4.59 1.58
N ALA A 56 -1.50 5.56 0.67
CA ALA A 56 -1.89 5.41 -0.72
C ALA A 56 -0.65 5.26 -1.59
N TRP A 57 -0.61 4.17 -2.35
CA TRP A 57 0.49 3.85 -3.22
C TRP A 57 -0.02 3.34 -4.56
N PRO A 58 0.22 4.03 -5.67
CA PRO A 58 -0.22 3.56 -6.99
C PRO A 58 0.68 2.50 -7.61
N ILE A 59 1.83 2.16 -6.99
CA ILE A 59 2.95 1.43 -7.62
C ILE A 59 3.54 2.25 -8.78
N LYS A 60 2.77 2.40 -9.86
CA LYS A 60 2.96 3.34 -10.98
C LYS A 60 1.67 3.43 -11.80
N SER A 61 1.24 4.63 -12.18
CA SER A 61 0.02 4.80 -12.99
C SER A 61 0.06 4.02 -14.31
N SER A 62 1.19 4.02 -15.03
CA SER A 62 1.34 3.28 -16.29
C SER A 62 1.21 1.76 -16.11
N PHE A 63 1.62 1.24 -14.95
CA PHE A 63 1.48 -0.17 -14.63
C PHE A 63 0.02 -0.54 -14.35
N ILE A 64 -0.71 0.28 -13.58
CA ILE A 64 -2.15 0.09 -13.36
C ILE A 64 -2.91 0.10 -14.69
N SER A 65 -2.65 1.11 -15.54
CA SER A 65 -3.25 1.22 -16.87
C SER A 65 -2.94 0.02 -17.75
N TYR A 66 -1.71 -0.50 -17.68
CA TYR A 66 -1.32 -1.71 -18.39
C TYR A 66 -2.13 -2.93 -17.95
N VAL A 67 -2.18 -3.19 -16.63
CA VAL A 67 -2.87 -4.34 -16.06
C VAL A 67 -4.36 -4.31 -16.40
N ARG A 68 -5.00 -3.15 -16.26
CA ARG A 68 -6.43 -2.97 -16.58
C ARG A 68 -6.72 -2.90 -18.07
N GLY A 69 -5.70 -2.63 -18.88
CA GLY A 69 -5.81 -2.46 -20.31
C GLY A 69 -6.18 -3.74 -21.07
N PRO A 70 -6.56 -3.60 -22.36
CA PRO A 70 -7.00 -4.72 -23.19
C PRO A 70 -5.90 -5.74 -23.49
N LEU A 71 -4.63 -5.39 -23.23
CA LEU A 71 -3.48 -6.26 -23.44
C LEU A 71 -3.31 -7.26 -22.28
N ALA A 72 -3.16 -6.78 -21.05
CA ALA A 72 -2.98 -7.67 -19.90
C ALA A 72 -4.30 -8.30 -19.45
N LYS A 73 -5.44 -7.59 -19.60
CA LYS A 73 -6.76 -8.03 -19.13
C LYS A 73 -6.72 -8.58 -17.71
N GLY A 74 -5.98 -7.87 -16.87
CA GLY A 74 -5.67 -8.26 -15.51
C GLY A 74 -6.72 -7.81 -14.52
N SER A 75 -6.44 -8.12 -13.25
CA SER A 75 -7.27 -7.74 -12.13
C SER A 75 -6.44 -7.59 -10.86
N PHE A 76 -7.03 -6.91 -9.89
CA PHE A 76 -6.47 -6.76 -8.55
C PHE A 76 -7.36 -7.48 -7.54
N SER A 77 -6.76 -8.06 -6.52
CA SER A 77 -7.47 -8.54 -5.33
C SER A 77 -6.71 -8.14 -4.07
N PHE A 78 -7.42 -8.03 -2.95
CA PHE A 78 -6.92 -7.41 -1.74
C PHE A 78 -7.26 -8.22 -0.50
N THR A 79 -6.45 -8.07 0.55
CA THR A 79 -6.71 -8.65 1.88
C THR A 79 -6.66 -7.60 2.98
N ASP A 80 -7.21 -7.93 4.15
CA ASP A 80 -7.06 -7.22 5.43
C ASP A 80 -7.38 -5.71 5.42
N GLY A 81 -8.27 -5.28 4.52
CA GLY A 81 -8.73 -3.90 4.40
C GLY A 81 -8.00 -3.07 3.35
N ALA A 82 -6.99 -3.64 2.69
CA ALA A 82 -6.44 -3.02 1.49
C ALA A 82 -7.53 -2.91 0.41
N SER A 83 -7.47 -1.86 -0.39
CA SER A 83 -8.44 -1.61 -1.47
C SER A 83 -7.81 -0.80 -2.59
N PHE A 84 -8.61 -0.50 -3.62
CA PHE A 84 -8.20 0.37 -4.73
C PHE A 84 -9.19 1.51 -4.87
N SER A 85 -8.66 2.73 -4.94
CA SER A 85 -9.44 3.93 -5.25
C SER A 85 -9.50 4.09 -6.76
N GLU A 86 -10.69 3.90 -7.34
CA GLU A 86 -10.92 4.11 -8.78
C GLU A 86 -10.78 5.58 -9.16
N GLU A 87 -11.22 6.48 -8.28
CA GLU A 87 -11.12 7.93 -8.48
C GLU A 87 -9.66 8.38 -8.41
N GLN A 88 -8.90 7.93 -7.39
CA GLN A 88 -7.51 8.39 -7.20
C GLN A 88 -6.48 7.59 -7.99
N ASN A 89 -6.87 6.43 -8.53
CA ASN A 89 -6.00 5.46 -9.22
C ASN A 89 -4.83 4.99 -8.35
N GLN A 90 -5.09 4.68 -7.08
CA GLN A 90 -4.09 4.28 -6.08
C GLN A 90 -4.57 3.06 -5.27
N PHE A 91 -3.62 2.23 -4.82
CA PHE A 91 -3.90 1.19 -3.82
C PHE A 91 -3.87 1.81 -2.42
N LEU A 92 -4.90 1.54 -1.63
CA LEU A 92 -5.06 2.06 -0.27
C LEU A 92 -4.73 0.96 0.73
N PHE A 93 -3.81 1.25 1.64
CA PHE A 93 -3.42 0.35 2.73
C PHE A 93 -3.74 1.02 4.07
N PRO A 94 -4.66 0.46 4.87
CA PRO A 94 -4.93 0.98 6.20
C PRO A 94 -3.68 0.88 7.08
N VAL A 95 -3.44 1.90 7.90
CA VAL A 95 -2.40 1.84 8.94
C VAL A 95 -2.86 0.87 10.03
N ASP A 96 -1.93 0.08 10.59
CA ASP A 96 -2.14 -0.70 11.81
C ASP A 96 -1.63 0.09 13.01
N PRO A 97 -2.50 0.69 13.83
CA PRO A 97 -2.04 1.47 14.98
C PRO A 97 -1.36 0.60 16.05
N GLY A 98 -1.76 -0.67 16.17
CA GLY A 98 -1.23 -1.59 17.18
C GLY A 98 0.19 -2.09 16.88
N ALA A 99 0.57 -2.10 15.61
CA ALA A 99 1.91 -2.49 15.15
C ALA A 99 2.78 -1.28 14.71
N THR A 100 2.25 -0.06 14.80
CA THR A 100 3.00 1.17 14.52
C THR A 100 3.77 1.63 15.74
N HIS A 101 5.04 1.98 15.53
CA HIS A 101 5.97 2.40 16.57
C HIS A 101 6.75 3.61 16.09
N LEU A 102 6.40 4.80 16.61
CA LEU A 102 7.10 6.05 16.36
C LEU A 102 7.61 6.62 17.68
N ASP A 103 8.83 7.14 17.69
CA ASP A 103 9.39 7.85 18.84
C ASP A 103 8.86 9.29 18.93
N ALA A 104 9.20 10.01 20.00
CA ALA A 104 8.73 11.38 20.22
C ALA A 104 9.16 12.39 19.13
N THR A 105 10.11 12.02 18.28
CA THR A 105 10.60 12.82 17.15
C THR A 105 10.01 12.39 15.80
N GLY A 106 9.11 11.40 15.80
CA GLY A 106 8.45 10.90 14.59
C GLY A 106 9.24 9.84 13.81
N ASN A 107 10.33 9.31 14.38
CA ASN A 107 11.13 8.25 13.74
C ASN A 107 10.64 6.87 14.15
N GLY A 108 10.80 5.89 13.27
CA GLY A 108 10.45 4.50 13.57
C GLY A 108 9.76 3.82 12.40
N SER A 109 8.63 3.16 12.66
CA SER A 109 7.90 2.42 11.64
C SER A 109 6.39 2.54 11.75
N VAL A 110 5.74 2.80 10.62
CA VAL A 110 4.29 2.74 10.44
C VAL A 110 3.94 1.42 9.78
N ALA A 111 3.24 0.54 10.50
CA ALA A 111 2.81 -0.75 9.96
C ALA A 111 1.55 -0.56 9.11
N LEU A 112 1.49 -1.26 7.97
CA LEU A 112 0.35 -1.22 7.06
C LEU A 112 -0.33 -2.58 7.01
N ARG A 113 -1.66 -2.57 6.94
CA ARG A 113 -2.47 -3.77 6.80
C ARG A 113 -2.72 -4.11 5.34
N GLY A 114 -2.87 -5.40 5.10
CA GLY A 114 -3.33 -5.92 3.83
C GLY A 114 -2.23 -6.21 2.83
N SER A 115 -2.70 -6.67 1.69
CA SER A 115 -1.89 -7.05 0.55
C SER A 115 -2.63 -6.71 -0.72
N VAL A 116 -1.87 -6.57 -1.81
CA VAL A 116 -2.41 -6.45 -3.16
C VAL A 116 -1.86 -7.59 -4.00
N HIS A 117 -2.75 -8.33 -4.65
CA HIS A 117 -2.43 -9.37 -5.62
C HIS A 117 -2.90 -8.92 -7.01
N ILE A 118 -1.97 -8.91 -7.95
CA ILE A 118 -2.10 -8.35 -9.28
C ILE A 118 -1.81 -9.45 -10.28
N ILE A 119 -2.82 -9.78 -11.08
CA ILE A 119 -2.69 -10.79 -12.14
C ILE A 119 -2.92 -10.17 -13.50
N GLY A 120 -2.27 -10.70 -14.52
CA GLY A 120 -2.43 -10.31 -15.92
C GLY A 120 -2.00 -11.42 -16.87
N HIS A 121 -2.28 -11.27 -18.16
CA HIS A 121 -1.89 -12.22 -19.21
C HIS A 121 -2.35 -13.63 -18.95
N LYS A 122 -3.66 -13.82 -18.80
CA LYS A 122 -4.22 -15.15 -18.58
C LYS A 122 -3.84 -16.09 -19.74
N ASN A 123 -3.38 -17.28 -19.39
CA ASN A 123 -2.93 -18.38 -20.26
C ASN A 123 -1.59 -18.17 -20.99
N PHE A 124 -0.79 -17.17 -20.62
CA PHE A 124 0.52 -16.93 -21.26
C PHE A 124 1.62 -17.95 -20.90
N GLY A 125 1.40 -18.83 -19.94
CA GLY A 125 2.30 -19.96 -19.61
C GLY A 125 1.63 -21.33 -19.77
N GLY A 126 0.55 -21.40 -20.56
CA GLY A 126 -0.35 -22.54 -20.61
C GLY A 126 -1.63 -22.35 -19.79
N PRO A 127 -2.56 -23.32 -19.84
CA PRO A 127 -3.89 -23.19 -19.24
C PRO A 127 -3.83 -22.85 -17.74
N GLY A 128 -4.46 -21.75 -17.34
CA GLY A 128 -4.52 -21.33 -15.95
C GLY A 128 -3.25 -20.64 -15.41
N LYS A 129 -2.19 -20.51 -16.20
CA LYS A 129 -1.01 -19.72 -15.82
C LYS A 129 -1.17 -18.26 -16.24
N HIS A 130 -0.59 -17.36 -15.46
CA HIS A 130 -0.57 -15.92 -15.74
C HIS A 130 0.83 -15.51 -16.22
N GLY A 131 0.89 -14.60 -17.20
CA GLY A 131 2.15 -13.97 -17.61
C GLY A 131 2.64 -12.93 -16.60
N LEU A 132 1.73 -12.41 -15.75
CA LEU A 132 2.02 -11.57 -14.60
C LEU A 132 1.20 -12.07 -13.41
N ASP A 133 1.87 -12.42 -12.33
CA ASP A 133 1.28 -12.75 -11.03
C ASP A 133 2.18 -12.13 -9.95
N LEU A 134 1.75 -11.01 -9.38
CA LEU A 134 2.53 -10.20 -8.46
C LEU A 134 1.73 -9.97 -7.18
N THR A 135 2.31 -10.30 -6.04
CA THR A 135 1.76 -9.95 -4.73
C THR A 135 2.74 -9.05 -3.99
N TYR A 136 2.25 -7.94 -3.43
CA TYR A 136 2.91 -7.17 -2.38
C TYR A 136 2.17 -7.36 -1.06
N SER A 137 2.90 -7.62 0.02
CA SER A 137 2.32 -7.91 1.34
C SER A 137 3.26 -7.50 2.47
N ASN A 138 2.77 -7.56 3.71
CA ASN A 138 3.57 -7.26 4.91
C ASN A 138 4.27 -5.89 4.80
N LEU A 139 3.50 -4.89 4.37
CA LEU A 139 3.99 -3.56 4.06
C LEU A 139 4.22 -2.75 5.34
N LYS A 140 5.29 -1.96 5.35
CA LYS A 140 5.65 -1.09 6.47
C LYS A 140 6.43 0.11 5.95
N ILE A 141 6.20 1.28 6.51
CA ILE A 141 6.98 2.47 6.20
C ILE A 141 7.99 2.66 7.33
N THR A 142 9.28 2.72 7.01
CA THR A 142 10.32 3.12 7.97
C THR A 142 10.62 4.60 7.79
N VAL A 143 10.62 5.36 8.88
CA VAL A 143 10.79 6.82 8.89
C VAL A 143 12.04 7.19 9.68
N ASP A 144 12.87 8.02 9.07
CA ASP A 144 14.06 8.66 9.64
C ASP A 144 14.04 10.15 9.27
N ASP A 145 13.62 10.96 10.24
CA ASP A 145 13.29 12.38 10.12
C ASP A 145 12.23 12.61 9.03
N THR A 146 12.65 13.18 7.90
CA THR A 146 11.80 13.46 6.74
C THR A 146 11.93 12.37 5.67
N LYS A 147 12.82 11.39 5.83
CA LYS A 147 13.02 10.31 4.86
C LYS A 147 12.16 9.13 5.23
N ALA A 148 11.41 8.64 4.26
CA ALA A 148 10.56 7.47 4.41
C ALA A 148 10.93 6.39 3.38
N THR A 149 10.82 5.13 3.78
CA THR A 149 11.00 3.98 2.90
C THR A 149 9.86 3.02 3.10
N LEU A 150 9.12 2.71 2.03
CA LEU A 150 8.19 1.58 2.02
C LEU A 150 9.01 0.30 1.90
N VAL A 151 8.94 -0.56 2.91
CA VAL A 151 9.48 -1.91 2.87
C VAL A 151 8.34 -2.92 2.81
N GLY A 152 8.60 -4.07 2.21
CA GLY A 152 7.58 -5.10 2.09
C GLY A 152 8.08 -6.42 1.54
N ASP A 153 7.21 -7.40 1.59
CA ASP A 153 7.39 -8.68 0.95
C ASP A 153 6.82 -8.61 -0.47
N TYR A 154 7.48 -9.26 -1.41
CA TYR A 154 6.92 -9.47 -2.74
C TYR A 154 7.12 -10.89 -3.22
N VAL A 155 6.16 -11.35 -4.02
CA VAL A 155 6.25 -12.58 -4.80
C VAL A 155 5.83 -12.21 -6.21
N VAL A 156 6.70 -12.43 -7.19
CA VAL A 156 6.38 -12.23 -8.59
C VAL A 156 6.67 -13.52 -9.36
N SER A 157 5.68 -13.98 -10.10
CA SER A 157 5.83 -15.06 -11.05
C SER A 157 5.17 -14.72 -12.38
N GLY A 158 5.60 -15.40 -13.44
CA GLY A 158 5.06 -15.16 -14.76
C GLY A 158 5.85 -15.85 -15.85
N VAL A 159 5.31 -15.83 -17.06
CA VAL A 159 5.99 -16.33 -18.26
C VAL A 159 5.96 -15.22 -19.31
N VAL A 160 7.14 -14.71 -19.65
CA VAL A 160 7.31 -13.62 -20.62
C VAL A 160 7.41 -14.19 -22.03
N GLY A 161 6.58 -13.73 -22.95
CA GLY A 161 6.62 -14.18 -24.35
C GLY A 161 6.25 -15.66 -24.57
N GLY A 162 5.55 -16.31 -23.64
CA GLY A 162 4.99 -17.65 -23.86
C GLY A 162 5.94 -18.83 -23.72
N LYS A 163 7.21 -18.60 -23.38
CA LYS A 163 8.24 -19.64 -23.30
C LYS A 163 8.68 -19.86 -21.85
N GLU A 164 8.70 -21.11 -21.39
CA GLU A 164 9.08 -21.46 -20.00
C GLU A 164 10.52 -21.06 -19.65
N GLU A 165 11.41 -20.93 -20.63
CA GLU A 165 12.77 -20.40 -20.44
C GLU A 165 12.80 -18.93 -19.97
N ASN A 166 11.71 -18.20 -20.21
CA ASN A 166 11.50 -16.82 -19.78
C ASN A 166 10.61 -16.73 -18.52
N LYS A 167 10.58 -17.81 -17.73
CA LYS A 167 9.85 -17.82 -16.46
C LYS A 167 10.48 -16.80 -15.50
N ILE A 168 9.62 -15.98 -14.92
CA ILE A 168 9.92 -15.14 -13.77
C ILE A 168 9.42 -15.88 -12.54
N ASP A 169 10.27 -15.96 -11.52
CA ASP A 169 9.94 -16.50 -10.20
C ASP A 169 10.90 -15.85 -9.19
N LYS A 170 10.47 -14.75 -8.59
CA LYS A 170 11.27 -13.98 -7.64
C LYS A 170 10.45 -13.70 -6.40
N THR A 171 11.15 -13.70 -5.27
CA THR A 171 10.59 -13.27 -4.00
C THR A 171 11.59 -12.41 -3.26
N GLY A 172 11.07 -11.48 -2.47
CA GLY A 172 11.84 -10.73 -1.48
C GLY A 172 11.03 -10.59 -0.20
N THR A 173 11.73 -10.46 0.92
CA THR A 173 11.14 -10.33 2.25
C THR A 173 11.68 -9.07 2.90
N GLN A 174 10.78 -8.19 3.32
CA GLN A 174 11.07 -6.90 3.96
C GLN A 174 12.13 -6.10 3.19
N GLU A 175 12.05 -6.13 1.86
CA GLU A 175 12.95 -5.37 1.00
C GLU A 175 12.41 -3.95 0.81
N PRO A 176 13.28 -2.93 0.68
CA PRO A 176 12.86 -1.57 0.35
C PRO A 176 12.28 -1.55 -1.06
N LEU A 177 11.00 -1.20 -1.17
CA LEU A 177 10.27 -1.09 -2.42
C LEU A 177 10.46 0.31 -3.01
N ILE A 178 10.12 1.34 -2.26
CA ILE A 178 10.30 2.74 -2.68
C ILE A 178 10.82 3.59 -1.54
N THR A 179 11.52 4.66 -1.87
CA THR A 179 11.88 5.74 -0.93
C THR A 179 11.14 7.02 -1.33
N PHE A 180 10.75 7.83 -0.36
CA PHE A 180 10.10 9.12 -0.58
C PHE A 180 10.43 10.08 0.56
N SER A 181 10.23 11.37 0.35
CA SER A 181 10.50 12.40 1.35
C SER A 181 9.19 13.03 1.82
N LEU A 182 9.02 13.12 3.13
CA LEU A 182 7.96 13.87 3.77
C LEU A 182 8.32 15.36 3.80
N PRO A 183 7.36 16.27 3.61
CA PRO A 183 7.61 17.71 3.67
C PRO A 183 7.98 18.21 5.08
N SER A 184 7.65 17.43 6.11
CA SER A 184 8.03 17.66 7.50
C SER A 184 8.10 16.33 8.27
N ALA A 185 8.79 16.33 9.41
CA ALA A 185 8.78 15.18 10.31
C ALA A 185 7.35 14.89 10.81
N ILE A 186 7.07 13.61 11.10
CA ILE A 186 5.82 13.21 11.75
C ILE A 186 5.82 13.78 13.18
N ALA A 187 4.70 14.34 13.60
CA ALA A 187 4.52 14.84 14.97
C ALA A 187 3.51 13.95 15.72
N PRO A 188 3.97 12.91 16.45
CA PRO A 188 3.06 12.03 17.18
C PRO A 188 2.16 12.78 18.16
N GLY A 189 0.86 12.44 18.16
CA GLY A 189 -0.18 13.18 18.87
C GLY A 189 -0.85 14.28 18.04
N HIS A 190 -0.45 14.44 16.78
CA HIS A 190 -1.09 15.32 15.81
C HIS A 190 -1.34 14.60 14.49
N ASP A 191 -2.48 14.88 13.87
CA ASP A 191 -2.79 14.37 12.54
C ASP A 191 -1.72 14.75 11.54
N SER A 192 -1.40 13.80 10.67
CA SER A 192 -0.48 13.99 9.56
C SER A 192 -1.20 13.74 8.24
N ASN A 193 -0.99 14.62 7.27
CA ASN A 193 -1.53 14.49 5.93
C ASN A 193 -0.45 14.91 4.92
N PHE A 194 0.33 13.94 4.47
CA PHE A 194 1.39 14.14 3.49
C PHE A 194 0.90 13.65 2.14
N GLN A 195 0.75 14.57 1.20
CA GLN A 195 0.23 14.27 -0.13
C GLN A 195 1.31 14.47 -1.18
N ASP A 196 1.16 13.76 -2.29
CA ASP A 196 1.93 13.94 -3.53
C ASP A 196 3.44 13.81 -3.31
N ALA A 197 3.87 12.96 -2.37
CA ALA A 197 5.29 12.74 -2.10
C ALA A 197 5.94 11.95 -3.25
N THR A 198 6.90 12.58 -3.94
CA THR A 198 7.66 11.93 -5.02
C THR A 198 8.37 10.68 -4.50
N SER A 199 8.19 9.57 -5.21
CA SER A 199 8.79 8.29 -4.86
C SER A 199 9.90 7.89 -5.83
N TYR A 200 10.89 7.18 -5.30
CA TYR A 200 12.03 6.65 -6.04
C TYR A 200 12.09 5.13 -5.88
N ALA A 201 12.48 4.41 -6.93
CA ALA A 201 12.61 2.97 -6.90
C ALA A 201 13.72 2.52 -5.95
N ALA A 202 13.43 1.53 -5.12
CA ALA A 202 14.43 0.85 -4.30
C ALA A 202 14.57 -0.62 -4.73
N THR A 203 15.47 -1.35 -4.08
CA THR A 203 15.93 -2.68 -4.50
C THR A 203 14.80 -3.69 -4.76
N GLY A 204 13.79 -3.72 -3.88
CA GLY A 204 12.66 -4.63 -4.00
C GLY A 204 11.74 -4.29 -5.19
N MET A 205 11.54 -3.00 -5.48
CA MET A 205 10.77 -2.56 -6.66
C MET A 205 11.49 -2.93 -7.96
N VAL A 206 12.80 -2.69 -8.03
CA VAL A 206 13.64 -3.07 -9.17
C VAL A 206 13.56 -4.58 -9.43
N LYS A 207 13.68 -5.39 -8.38
CA LYS A 207 13.63 -6.86 -8.52
C LYS A 207 12.25 -7.38 -8.92
N SER A 208 11.18 -6.78 -8.41
CA SER A 208 9.80 -7.23 -8.62
C SER A 208 9.22 -6.85 -9.98
N LEU A 209 9.46 -5.64 -10.48
CA LEU A 209 8.89 -5.18 -11.76
C LEU A 209 9.87 -5.15 -12.93
N GLN A 210 11.18 -5.32 -12.66
CA GLN A 210 12.26 -5.23 -13.66
C GLN A 210 12.28 -3.84 -14.35
N HIS A 211 13.39 -3.49 -15.00
CA HIS A 211 13.54 -2.24 -15.80
C HIS A 211 13.61 -0.91 -15.03
N TYR A 212 13.73 -0.94 -13.71
CA TYR A 212 14.03 0.25 -12.92
C TYR A 212 15.47 0.21 -12.41
N GLU A 213 16.06 1.38 -12.20
CA GLU A 213 17.30 1.52 -11.45
C GLU A 213 17.02 1.95 -10.01
N VAL A 214 17.85 1.53 -9.07
CA VAL A 214 17.74 2.00 -7.68
C VAL A 214 18.01 3.50 -7.64
N GLY A 215 17.11 4.27 -7.03
CA GLY A 215 17.14 5.72 -6.99
C GLY A 215 16.50 6.41 -8.20
N GLU A 216 15.97 5.64 -9.16
CA GLU A 216 15.19 6.20 -10.27
C GLU A 216 13.90 6.84 -9.75
N GLU A 217 13.64 8.08 -10.17
CA GLU A 217 12.36 8.74 -9.89
C GLU A 217 11.24 8.03 -10.64
N LEU A 218 10.21 7.61 -9.92
CA LEU A 218 9.08 6.94 -10.50
C LEU A 218 8.02 7.98 -10.91
N ALA A 219 7.93 8.23 -12.21
CA ALA A 219 6.93 9.15 -12.75
C ALA A 219 5.49 8.65 -12.47
N ASN A 220 4.61 9.57 -12.07
CA ASN A 220 3.19 9.31 -11.75
C ASN A 220 3.01 8.17 -10.73
N SER A 221 3.85 8.15 -9.69
CA SER A 221 3.73 7.23 -8.58
C SER A 221 3.88 7.91 -7.21
N ALA A 222 3.53 9.19 -7.14
CA ALA A 222 3.51 9.92 -5.88
C ALA A 222 2.65 9.17 -4.85
N VAL A 223 3.08 9.22 -3.59
CA VAL A 223 2.44 8.54 -2.47
C VAL A 223 1.84 9.52 -1.50
N ASP A 224 0.80 9.04 -0.82
CA ASP A 224 0.09 9.79 0.20
C ASP A 224 0.17 9.02 1.51
N LEU A 225 0.44 9.73 2.62
CA LEU A 225 0.45 9.18 3.96
C LEU A 225 -0.41 10.04 4.89
N VAL A 226 -1.47 9.41 5.39
CA VAL A 226 -2.38 9.99 6.37
C VAL A 226 -2.25 9.21 7.68
N LEU A 227 -2.04 9.94 8.78
CA LEU A 227 -2.06 9.41 10.15
C LEU A 227 -3.08 10.20 10.97
N ASP A 228 -3.97 9.48 11.64
CA ASP A 228 -5.04 10.03 12.48
C ASP A 228 -4.71 9.75 13.94
N TYR A 229 -4.45 10.80 14.72
CA TYR A 229 -4.10 10.71 16.13
C TYR A 229 -5.26 11.22 16.99
N ASP A 230 -5.36 10.72 18.22
CA ASP A 230 -6.27 11.28 19.23
C ASP A 230 -5.79 12.66 19.70
N ASP A 231 -6.07 13.68 18.88
CA ASP A 231 -5.66 15.06 19.11
C ASP A 231 -6.78 15.94 19.70
N GLY A 232 -7.89 15.30 20.09
CA GLY A 232 -9.08 15.95 20.64
C GLY A 232 -10.00 16.61 19.61
N LYS A 233 -9.74 16.47 18.31
CA LYS A 233 -10.61 16.93 17.22
C LYS A 233 -11.37 15.76 16.61
N ASP A 234 -12.40 16.07 15.83
CA ASP A 234 -13.08 15.06 15.03
C ASP A 234 -12.07 14.41 14.09
N PRO A 235 -12.16 13.07 13.88
CA PRO A 235 -11.24 12.36 13.00
C PRO A 235 -11.27 13.03 11.63
N ALA A 236 -10.11 13.48 11.17
CA ALA A 236 -10.02 14.08 9.86
C ALA A 236 -10.41 13.01 8.83
N ALA A 237 -11.47 13.27 8.05
CA ALA A 237 -11.77 12.47 6.86
C ALA A 237 -10.73 12.82 5.79
N THR A 238 -9.52 12.31 5.93
CA THR A 238 -8.39 12.58 5.04
C THR A 238 -8.26 11.44 4.06
N THR A 239 -8.84 11.65 2.88
CA THR A 239 -8.68 10.76 1.73
C THR A 239 -7.44 11.16 0.94
N PRO A 240 -6.71 10.19 0.36
CA PRO A 240 -5.59 10.45 -0.56
C PRO A 240 -5.93 11.38 -1.73
N ASN A 241 -4.94 11.94 -2.41
CA ASN A 241 -5.16 12.82 -3.55
C ASN A 241 -5.33 11.98 -4.83
N GLU A 242 -6.07 12.52 -5.78
CA GLU A 242 -6.15 11.91 -7.11
C GLU A 242 -4.84 12.13 -7.87
N LEU A 243 -4.29 11.07 -8.45
CA LEU A 243 -3.23 11.21 -9.44
C LEU A 243 -3.79 11.95 -10.64
N THR A 244 -3.23 13.13 -10.95
CA THR A 244 -3.52 13.83 -12.20
C THR A 244 -2.93 13.05 -13.37
N SER A 245 -3.66 12.02 -13.81
CA SER A 245 -3.27 11.14 -14.89
C SER A 245 -3.36 11.88 -16.23
N SER A 246 -2.28 12.54 -16.61
CA SER A 246 -2.03 12.90 -18.01
C SER A 246 -0.97 12.00 -18.61
N ALA A 247 -1.03 10.69 -18.33
CA ALA A 247 -0.44 9.70 -19.24
C ALA A 247 -1.36 9.59 -20.45
N GLN A 248 -1.32 10.58 -21.35
CA GLN A 248 -1.79 10.34 -22.71
C GLN A 248 -0.94 9.18 -23.23
N PHE A 249 -1.60 8.11 -23.67
CA PHE A 249 -0.97 7.16 -24.59
C PHE A 249 -0.80 7.89 -25.93
N SER A 250 0.12 8.86 -25.95
CA SER A 250 0.54 9.55 -27.15
C SER A 250 1.59 8.67 -27.80
N VAL A 251 1.21 7.99 -28.88
CA VAL A 251 2.19 7.53 -29.85
C VAL A 251 2.71 8.78 -30.56
N GLU A 252 3.62 9.51 -29.91
CA GLU A 252 4.27 10.67 -30.49
C GLU A 252 5.45 10.18 -31.33
N MET A 253 5.17 9.90 -32.61
CA MET A 253 6.22 9.68 -33.61
C MET A 253 6.78 11.05 -34.01
N GLY A 254 7.58 11.63 -33.13
CA GLY A 254 8.33 12.87 -33.38
C GLY A 254 9.42 12.64 -34.43
N GLN A 255 9.37 13.42 -35.51
CA GLN A 255 10.17 13.30 -36.73
C GLN A 255 11.65 13.71 -36.58
N ASP A 256 12.20 13.71 -35.37
CA ASP A 256 13.62 14.02 -35.11
C ASP A 256 14.37 12.75 -34.70
N SER A 257 14.89 12.08 -35.73
CA SER A 257 15.75 10.91 -35.66
C SER A 257 17.04 11.22 -34.91
N GLY A 258 17.07 10.99 -33.60
CA GLY A 258 18.34 10.98 -32.87
C GLY A 258 18.28 10.84 -31.35
N LYS A 259 17.23 11.31 -30.66
CA LYS A 259 17.26 11.37 -29.19
C LYS A 259 15.97 11.09 -28.41
N PHE A 260 14.84 10.82 -29.07
CA PHE A 260 13.55 10.67 -28.36
C PHE A 260 12.75 9.39 -28.69
N ALA A 261 13.37 8.37 -29.29
CA ALA A 261 12.71 7.09 -29.65
C ALA A 261 12.50 6.11 -28.47
N GLY A 262 12.35 6.59 -27.23
CA GLY A 262 12.50 5.75 -26.04
C GLY A 262 11.21 5.36 -25.29
N VAL A 263 10.15 6.16 -25.35
CA VAL A 263 9.17 6.12 -24.23
C VAL A 263 7.98 5.19 -24.45
N VAL A 264 7.59 4.88 -25.69
CA VAL A 264 6.41 4.04 -25.96
C VAL A 264 6.77 2.59 -26.32
N ILE A 265 8.01 2.34 -26.76
CA ILE A 265 8.49 1.00 -27.12
C ILE A 265 8.93 0.21 -25.87
N GLY A 266 9.43 0.91 -24.83
CA GLY A 266 9.95 0.28 -23.61
C GLY A 266 8.91 -0.55 -22.84
N ILE A 267 7.66 -0.07 -22.72
CA ILE A 267 6.63 -0.75 -21.92
C ILE A 267 6.11 -2.02 -22.61
N LEU A 268 6.09 -2.07 -23.95
CA LEU A 268 5.65 -3.26 -24.70
C LEU A 268 6.77 -4.28 -24.94
N ALA A 269 8.02 -3.82 -25.10
CA ALA A 269 9.18 -4.70 -25.16
C ALA A 269 9.51 -5.32 -23.78
N ALA A 270 9.22 -4.63 -22.67
CA ALA A 270 9.51 -5.05 -21.30
C ALA A 270 8.82 -6.35 -20.84
N LEU A 271 7.79 -6.82 -21.57
CA LEU A 271 7.05 -8.06 -21.30
C LEU A 271 7.08 -9.05 -22.48
N GLY A 272 8.06 -8.92 -23.38
CA GLY A 272 8.35 -9.94 -24.40
C GLY A 272 7.25 -10.15 -25.44
N PHE A 273 6.52 -9.09 -25.80
CA PHE A 273 5.53 -9.15 -26.87
C PHE A 273 6.09 -8.60 -28.17
N ILE A 274 6.30 -9.50 -29.13
CA ILE A 274 6.45 -9.16 -30.55
C ILE A 274 5.12 -8.53 -31.02
N ILE A 275 5.25 -7.40 -31.71
CA ILE A 275 4.19 -6.60 -32.32
C ILE A 275 3.59 -7.39 -33.51
N ALA A 276 2.82 -8.45 -33.27
CA ALA A 276 2.10 -9.14 -34.34
C ALA A 276 0.63 -8.69 -34.46
N GLY A 277 0.07 -8.07 -33.40
CA GLY A 277 -1.36 -7.74 -33.34
C GLY A 277 -1.77 -6.33 -33.82
N ILE A 278 -0.82 -5.41 -34.01
CA ILE A 278 -1.15 -4.00 -34.32
C ILE A 278 -1.38 -3.77 -35.82
N ALA A 279 -0.83 -4.62 -36.69
CA ALA A 279 -0.92 -4.42 -38.14
C ALA A 279 -2.37 -4.44 -38.69
N ALA A 280 -3.29 -5.16 -38.04
CA ALA A 280 -4.67 -5.28 -38.54
C ALA A 280 -5.56 -4.05 -38.24
N ALA A 281 -5.26 -3.27 -37.19
CA ALA A 281 -6.11 -2.14 -36.79
C ALA A 281 -5.68 -0.80 -37.41
N VAL A 282 -4.43 -0.68 -37.88
CA VAL A 282 -3.85 0.62 -38.28
C VAL A 282 -3.74 0.81 -39.80
N ASN A 283 -4.04 -0.22 -40.60
CA ASN A 283 -3.96 -0.13 -42.07
C ASN A 283 -4.97 0.87 -42.69
N GLY A 284 -5.92 1.37 -41.90
CA GLY A 284 -6.85 2.43 -42.32
C GLY A 284 -6.36 3.87 -42.09
N ALA A 285 -5.33 4.08 -41.25
CA ALA A 285 -4.96 5.43 -40.79
C ALA A 285 -3.64 5.97 -41.37
N VAL A 286 -2.69 5.11 -41.75
CA VAL A 286 -1.39 5.53 -42.31
C VAL A 286 -0.94 4.55 -43.39
N PRO A 287 -0.94 4.95 -44.68
CA PRO A 287 -0.39 4.13 -45.76
C PRO A 287 1.10 3.85 -45.52
N GLY A 288 1.53 2.59 -45.61
CA GLY A 288 2.95 2.19 -45.49
C GLY A 288 3.42 1.80 -44.09
N LEU A 289 2.61 1.99 -43.03
CA LEU A 289 2.95 1.53 -41.67
C LEU A 289 3.03 0.00 -41.57
N GLY A 290 2.23 -0.71 -42.36
CA GLY A 290 2.28 -2.18 -42.45
C GLY A 290 3.62 -2.69 -43.01
N GLU A 291 4.20 -2.01 -43.99
CA GLU A 291 5.49 -2.39 -44.58
C GLU A 291 6.66 -2.09 -43.65
N GLN A 292 6.60 -1.01 -42.88
CA GLN A 292 7.65 -0.68 -41.90
C GLN A 292 7.64 -1.63 -40.70
N LEU A 293 6.47 -2.07 -40.24
CA LEU A 293 6.36 -3.10 -39.21
C LEU A 293 6.83 -4.46 -39.73
N GLN A 294 6.51 -4.80 -40.99
CA GLN A 294 6.99 -6.03 -41.61
C GLN A 294 8.51 -6.04 -41.78
N ALA A 295 9.13 -4.92 -42.18
CA ALA A 295 10.58 -4.79 -42.28
C ALA A 295 11.28 -4.92 -40.91
N LEU A 296 10.63 -4.45 -39.82
CA LEU A 296 11.13 -4.61 -38.47
C LEU A 296 11.01 -6.06 -37.97
N VAL A 297 9.93 -6.75 -38.36
CA VAL A 297 9.73 -8.19 -38.11
C VAL A 297 10.72 -9.04 -38.89
N ASP A 298 11.02 -8.69 -40.14
CA ASP A 298 12.00 -9.39 -40.98
C ASP A 298 13.46 -9.15 -40.55
N GLN A 299 13.72 -8.10 -39.75
CA GLN A 299 15.02 -7.85 -39.12
C GLN A 299 15.21 -8.55 -37.76
N LEU A 300 14.15 -9.14 -37.21
CA LEU A 300 14.29 -10.07 -36.09
C LEU A 300 14.84 -11.40 -36.64
N PRO A 301 15.80 -12.05 -35.97
CA PRO A 301 16.23 -13.37 -36.39
C PRO A 301 15.02 -14.31 -36.35
N HIS A 302 14.73 -14.98 -37.48
CA HIS A 302 13.61 -15.89 -37.60
C HIS A 302 13.68 -16.98 -36.51
N PHE A 303 12.69 -17.01 -35.61
CA PHE A 303 12.48 -18.05 -34.60
C PHE A 303 10.99 -18.32 -34.42
#